data_AF-A0A1G1SYM9-F1
#
_entry.id   AF-A0A1G1SYM9-F1
#
_cell.length_a   1.000
_cell.length_b   1.000
_cell.length_c   1.000
_cell.angle_alpha   90.00
_cell.angle_beta   90.00
_cell.angle_gamma   90.00
#
_symmetry.space_group_name_H-M   'P 1'
#
loop_
_entity.id
_entity.type
_entity.pdbx_description
1 polymer ?
#
loop_
_entity_poly.entity_id
_entity_poly.type
_entity_poly.pdbx_seq_one_letter_code
_entity_poly.pdbx_strand_id
1 'polypeptide(L)'
;MGVQATEQGTFSLTLPTALTTADSVRVSSLGFAPRVMAAPGASPCRLALRPLAVALPEAVVRPPGPVLTLGPTANGGRSGFGGGNLRLVGSKGWQVGRKFEAGSRGIIQGVRFYVKPNHNCGKNSVRAPFRVRLYAADGPAGAPGTDLLTASVLTAASRAGWHEVDLLRYQLPVPTSGFYVVMEWLYMDGAFGCDYTYTVMGEKKKKTGYAYGQSLGGYYNAPPSVTWYLTAGHPWQPFTHRVIPGIADKGEVHNAAIQAIIQPD
;
A
#
# COMPACT_ATOMS: atom_id res chain seq x y z
N MET A 1 -0.64 16.16 6.31
CA MET A 1 -1.49 15.29 7.17
C MET A 1 -2.65 14.73 6.34
N GLY A 2 -3.33 13.67 6.77
CA GLY A 2 -4.56 13.21 6.13
C GLY A 2 -5.28 12.18 6.98
N VAL A 3 -6.59 12.05 6.81
CA VAL A 3 -7.45 11.21 7.65
C VAL A 3 -8.32 10.35 6.75
N GLN A 4 -8.72 9.17 7.23
CA GLN A 4 -9.70 8.34 6.54
C GLN A 4 -11.10 8.71 7.00
N ALA A 5 -12.04 8.73 6.06
CA ALA A 5 -13.45 8.89 6.40
C ALA A 5 -13.98 7.62 7.08
N THR A 6 -14.92 7.80 8.00
CA THR A 6 -15.70 6.73 8.62
C THR A 6 -16.64 6.09 7.59
N GLU A 7 -17.29 4.99 7.96
CA GLU A 7 -18.34 4.36 7.15
C GLU A 7 -19.51 5.30 6.85
N GLN A 8 -19.75 6.29 7.72
CA GLN A 8 -20.78 7.32 7.56
C GLN A 8 -20.31 8.49 6.65
N GLY A 9 -19.10 8.40 6.08
CA GLY A 9 -18.53 9.43 5.20
C GLY A 9 -18.03 10.67 5.94
N THR A 10 -17.85 10.61 7.26
CA THR A 10 -17.40 11.74 8.08
C THR A 10 -15.89 11.64 8.36
N PHE A 11 -15.21 12.77 8.51
CA PHE A 11 -13.81 12.81 8.92
C PHE A 11 -13.54 14.07 9.74
N SER A 12 -12.50 14.03 10.57
CA SER A 12 -11.98 15.21 11.27
C SER A 12 -10.49 15.35 10.99
N LEU A 13 -10.11 16.50 10.44
CA LEU A 13 -8.71 16.82 10.13
C LEU A 13 -8.34 18.10 10.88
N THR A 14 -7.52 17.97 11.90
CA THR A 14 -6.92 19.14 12.57
C THR A 14 -5.90 19.76 11.63
N LEU A 15 -6.10 21.03 11.29
CA LEU A 15 -5.22 21.79 10.42
C LEU A 15 -4.09 22.44 11.24
N PRO A 16 -2.85 22.54 10.72
CA PRO A 16 -1.77 23.29 11.38
C PRO A 16 -2.13 24.77 11.51
N THR A 17 -1.61 25.43 12.53
CA THR A 17 -1.79 26.89 12.73
C THR A 17 -1.04 27.75 11.71
N ALA A 18 -0.01 27.20 11.05
CA ALA A 18 0.83 27.91 10.07
C ALA A 18 0.40 27.68 8.60
N LEU A 19 -0.89 27.43 8.34
CA LEU A 19 -1.38 27.31 6.96
C LEU A 19 -1.46 28.66 6.27
N THR A 20 -1.18 28.64 4.98
CA THR A 20 -1.29 29.77 4.05
C THR A 20 -2.40 29.50 3.04
N THR A 21 -2.82 30.52 2.30
CA THR A 21 -3.80 30.39 1.22
C THR A 21 -3.33 29.52 0.04
N ALA A 22 -2.04 29.16 -0.01
CA ALA A 22 -1.48 28.23 -0.97
C ALA A 22 -1.69 26.75 -0.57
N ASP A 23 -2.06 26.48 0.68
CA ASP A 23 -2.29 25.13 1.15
C ASP A 23 -3.65 24.58 0.70
N SER A 24 -3.71 23.27 0.50
CA SER A 24 -4.94 22.61 0.05
C SER A 24 -5.21 21.29 0.74
N VAL A 25 -6.50 20.99 0.89
CA VAL A 25 -7.01 19.68 1.26
C VAL A 25 -7.46 18.96 0.00
N ARG A 26 -6.83 17.81 -0.28
CA ARG A 26 -7.25 16.90 -1.34
C ARG A 26 -8.09 15.77 -0.74
N VAL A 27 -9.32 15.64 -1.21
CA VAL A 27 -10.23 14.55 -0.85
C VAL A 27 -10.38 13.62 -2.06
N SER A 28 -10.21 12.33 -1.82
CA SER A 28 -10.32 11.30 -2.85
C SER A 28 -11.11 10.12 -2.30
N SER A 29 -11.99 9.57 -3.14
CA SER A 29 -12.67 8.30 -2.90
C SER A 29 -12.64 7.49 -4.18
N LEU A 30 -12.63 6.17 -4.04
CA LEU A 30 -12.57 5.27 -5.18
C LEU A 30 -13.87 5.35 -5.99
N GLY A 31 -13.74 5.40 -7.32
CA GLY A 31 -14.89 5.60 -8.21
C GLY A 31 -15.35 7.07 -8.29
N PHE A 32 -14.63 8.01 -7.68
CA PHE A 32 -14.93 9.44 -7.73
C PHE A 32 -13.70 10.27 -8.11
N ALA A 33 -13.92 11.37 -8.82
CA ALA A 33 -12.88 12.32 -9.15
C ALA A 33 -12.40 13.01 -7.86
N PRO A 34 -11.07 13.12 -7.65
CA PRO A 34 -10.55 13.80 -6.47
C PRO A 34 -10.92 15.28 -6.51
N ARG A 35 -11.24 15.85 -5.34
CA ARG A 35 -11.55 17.27 -5.17
C ARG A 35 -10.47 17.93 -4.33
N VAL A 36 -9.95 19.06 -4.79
CA VAL A 36 -8.99 19.90 -4.06
C VAL A 36 -9.73 21.15 -3.60
N MET A 37 -9.53 21.55 -2.35
CA MET A 37 -10.02 22.81 -1.78
C MET A 37 -8.90 23.54 -1.05
N ALA A 38 -8.96 24.86 -1.02
CA ALA A 38 -8.03 25.67 -0.25
C ALA A 38 -8.20 25.42 1.27
N ALA A 39 -7.10 25.47 2.00
CA ALA A 39 -7.06 25.48 3.46
C ALA A 39 -6.66 26.88 3.94
N PRO A 40 -7.30 27.47 4.97
CA PRO A 40 -8.44 26.96 5.74
C PRO A 40 -9.78 27.19 5.00
N GLY A 41 -10.48 26.10 4.71
CA GLY A 41 -11.86 26.15 4.19
C GLY A 41 -12.89 26.18 5.32
N ALA A 42 -14.11 26.66 5.04
CA ALA A 42 -15.21 26.71 6.00
C ALA A 42 -15.45 25.33 6.65
N SER A 43 -15.50 25.29 7.98
CA SER A 43 -15.84 24.10 8.78
C SER A 43 -17.07 24.40 9.62
N PRO A 44 -18.10 23.53 9.65
CA PRO A 44 -18.21 22.27 8.91
C PRO A 44 -18.53 22.50 7.41
N CYS A 45 -17.98 21.66 6.52
CA CYS A 45 -18.34 21.65 5.10
C CYS A 45 -18.84 20.28 4.64
N ARG A 46 -19.77 20.29 3.67
CA ARG A 46 -20.21 19.09 2.95
C ARG A 46 -19.46 18.99 1.63
N LEU A 47 -18.85 17.84 1.38
CA LEU A 47 -18.08 17.58 0.18
C LEU A 47 -18.75 16.50 -0.66
N ALA A 48 -19.28 16.91 -1.82
CA ALA A 48 -19.67 15.98 -2.86
C ALA A 48 -18.48 15.78 -3.81
N LEU A 49 -18.11 14.51 -4.03
CA LEU A 49 -17.18 14.14 -5.10
C LEU A 49 -18.00 13.77 -6.34
N ARG A 50 -17.47 14.10 -7.52
CA ARG A 50 -18.11 13.73 -8.79
C ARG A 50 -17.83 12.25 -9.07
N PRO A 51 -18.83 11.40 -9.29
CA PRO A 51 -18.60 10.02 -9.74
C PRO A 51 -17.72 10.04 -10.99
N LEU A 52 -16.73 9.16 -11.05
CA LEU A 52 -16.09 8.84 -12.32
C LEU A 52 -17.08 7.95 -13.07
N ALA A 53 -17.46 8.35 -14.28
CA ALA A 53 -18.22 7.48 -15.16
C ALA A 53 -17.33 6.25 -15.44
N VAL A 54 -17.63 5.14 -14.76
CA VAL A 54 -17.02 3.86 -15.08
C VAL A 54 -17.78 3.36 -16.31
N ALA A 55 -17.25 3.67 -17.50
CA ALA A 55 -17.63 2.91 -18.67
C ALA A 55 -17.23 1.47 -18.38
N LEU A 56 -18.21 0.55 -18.39
CA LEU A 56 -17.91 -0.87 -18.29
C LEU A 56 -17.11 -1.22 -19.56
N PRO A 57 -15.82 -1.61 -19.44
CA PRO A 57 -15.11 -2.09 -20.60
C PRO A 57 -15.84 -3.32 -21.14
N GLU A 58 -15.82 -3.48 -22.45
CA GLU A 58 -16.33 -4.68 -23.11
C GLU A 58 -15.70 -5.93 -22.47
N ALA A 59 -16.53 -6.94 -22.18
CA ALA A 59 -16.05 -8.17 -21.58
C ALA A 59 -15.30 -8.99 -22.64
N VAL A 60 -13.97 -8.92 -22.62
CA VAL A 60 -13.13 -9.75 -23.49
C VAL A 60 -13.03 -11.15 -22.89
N VAL A 61 -13.76 -12.11 -23.45
CA VAL A 61 -13.60 -13.53 -23.10
C VAL A 61 -12.34 -14.04 -23.78
N ARG A 62 -11.30 -14.33 -22.99
CA ARG A 62 -10.07 -14.95 -23.48
C ARG A 62 -10.09 -16.46 -23.22
N PRO A 63 -9.59 -17.29 -24.15
CA PRO A 63 -9.38 -18.69 -23.87
C PRO A 63 -8.35 -18.86 -22.73
N PRO A 64 -8.42 -19.96 -21.96
CA PRO A 64 -7.37 -20.30 -21.01
C PRO A 64 -6.02 -20.33 -21.73
N GLY A 65 -5.04 -19.60 -21.20
CA GLY A 65 -3.72 -19.47 -21.79
C GLY A 65 -2.61 -19.54 -20.73
N PRO A 66 -1.35 -19.67 -21.15
CA PRO A 66 -0.23 -19.67 -20.23
C PRO A 66 -0.16 -18.35 -19.44
N VAL A 67 0.13 -18.46 -18.15
CA VAL A 67 0.33 -17.29 -17.26
C VAL A 67 1.79 -17.15 -16.88
N LEU A 68 2.26 -15.91 -16.83
CA LEU A 68 3.58 -15.53 -16.36
C LEU A 68 3.46 -14.99 -14.93
N THR A 69 4.22 -15.58 -14.01
CA THR A 69 4.38 -15.02 -12.67
C THR A 69 5.62 -14.15 -12.63
N LEU A 70 5.44 -12.84 -12.48
CA LEU A 70 6.52 -11.88 -12.26
C LEU A 70 6.77 -11.69 -10.77
N GLY A 71 8.02 -11.48 -10.38
CA GLY A 71 8.41 -11.21 -9.00
C GLY A 71 9.29 -12.30 -8.39
N PRO A 72 9.60 -12.23 -7.09
CA PRO A 72 10.51 -13.14 -6.44
C PRO A 72 9.82 -14.48 -6.16
N THR A 73 10.53 -15.59 -6.35
CA THR A 73 10.07 -16.94 -5.95
C THR A 73 10.45 -17.27 -4.50
N ALA A 74 11.42 -16.54 -3.93
CA ALA A 74 11.88 -16.73 -2.57
C ALA A 74 10.76 -16.44 -1.55
N ASN A 75 10.64 -17.33 -0.57
CA ASN A 75 9.80 -17.12 0.60
C ASN A 75 10.38 -15.95 1.39
N GLY A 76 9.62 -14.86 1.55
CA GLY A 76 10.10 -13.62 2.17
C GLY A 76 10.90 -13.91 3.45
N GLY A 77 12.18 -13.50 3.45
CA GLY A 77 13.17 -13.86 4.46
C GLY A 77 12.88 -13.23 5.83
N ARG A 78 13.92 -13.14 6.68
CA ARG A 78 13.78 -12.53 8.02
C ARG A 78 13.32 -11.07 7.95
N SER A 79 13.62 -10.34 6.87
CA SER A 79 13.17 -8.97 6.65
C SER A 79 11.71 -8.87 6.18
N GLY A 80 11.11 -7.70 6.37
CA GLY A 80 9.74 -7.44 5.99
C GLY A 80 9.29 -6.04 6.38
N PHE A 81 8.12 -5.68 5.87
CA PHE A 81 7.45 -4.41 6.05
C PHE A 81 6.19 -4.64 6.88
N GLY A 82 5.81 -3.70 7.73
CA GLY A 82 4.61 -3.85 8.57
C GLY A 82 3.92 -2.50 8.76
N GLY A 83 2.61 -2.55 9.01
CA GLY A 83 1.83 -1.37 9.36
C GLY A 83 2.19 -0.89 10.77
N GLY A 84 2.83 0.28 10.86
CA GLY A 84 3.12 0.95 12.12
C GLY A 84 2.28 2.21 12.29
N ASN A 85 1.98 2.57 13.54
CA ASN A 85 1.40 3.88 13.91
C ASN A 85 0.06 4.23 13.25
N LEU A 86 -0.71 3.23 12.79
CA LEU A 86 -2.00 3.45 12.12
C LEU A 86 -3.10 4.02 13.05
N ARG A 87 -2.92 3.94 14.37
CA ARG A 87 -3.79 4.58 15.38
C ARG A 87 -3.61 6.10 15.49
N LEU A 88 -2.54 6.68 14.94
CA LEU A 88 -2.30 8.11 15.06
C LEU A 88 -3.31 8.91 14.22
N VAL A 89 -3.91 9.93 14.83
CA VAL A 89 -4.74 10.93 14.14
C VAL A 89 -3.90 11.54 13.00
N GLY A 90 -4.42 11.52 11.77
CA GLY A 90 -3.65 11.98 10.60
C GLY A 90 -2.85 10.89 9.87
N SER A 91 -3.03 9.61 10.25
CA SER A 91 -2.56 8.43 9.51
C SER A 91 -3.20 8.37 8.13
N LYS A 92 -2.39 8.57 7.07
CA LYS A 92 -2.81 8.47 5.65
C LYS A 92 -2.94 7.03 5.15
N GLY A 93 -2.97 6.05 6.05
CA GLY A 93 -2.70 4.66 5.72
C GLY A 93 -1.20 4.41 5.51
N TRP A 94 -0.80 3.15 5.56
CA TRP A 94 0.56 2.71 5.27
C TRP A 94 0.50 1.85 4.02
N GLN A 95 1.21 2.23 2.96
CA GLN A 95 1.24 1.47 1.72
C GLN A 95 2.67 1.05 1.40
N VAL A 96 2.84 -0.21 0.99
CA VAL A 96 4.11 -0.73 0.48
C VAL A 96 3.84 -1.44 -0.84
N GLY A 97 4.59 -1.03 -1.85
CA GLY A 97 4.45 -1.44 -3.22
C GLY A 97 5.72 -2.02 -3.80
N ARG A 98 5.55 -2.87 -4.81
CA ARG A 98 6.61 -3.32 -5.70
C ARG A 98 6.34 -2.82 -7.10
N LYS A 99 7.36 -2.22 -7.74
CA LYS A 99 7.36 -1.87 -9.16
C LYS A 99 7.57 -3.12 -10.02
N PHE A 100 6.78 -3.21 -11.08
CA PHE A 100 6.95 -4.12 -12.20
C PHE A 100 7.20 -3.26 -13.43
N GLU A 101 8.32 -3.48 -14.10
CA GLU A 101 8.64 -2.76 -15.33
C GLU A 101 7.62 -3.09 -16.42
N ALA A 102 7.51 -2.19 -17.40
CA ALA A 102 6.73 -2.45 -18.60
C ALA A 102 7.21 -3.75 -19.26
N GLY A 103 6.30 -4.69 -19.46
CA GLY A 103 6.56 -5.97 -20.10
C GLY A 103 5.75 -6.11 -21.38
N SER A 104 5.66 -7.35 -21.89
CA SER A 104 4.75 -7.68 -22.98
C SER A 104 3.31 -7.27 -22.63
N ARG A 105 2.55 -6.88 -23.67
CA ARG A 105 1.13 -6.61 -23.53
C ARG A 105 0.41 -7.84 -22.99
N GLY A 106 -0.68 -7.61 -22.27
CA GLY A 106 -1.45 -8.67 -21.64
C GLY A 106 -2.36 -8.13 -20.55
N ILE A 107 -2.96 -9.05 -19.81
CA ILE A 107 -3.90 -8.78 -18.72
C ILE A 107 -3.29 -9.22 -17.39
N ILE A 108 -3.38 -8.37 -16.37
CA ILE A 108 -3.06 -8.72 -14.99
C ILE A 108 -4.23 -9.56 -14.45
N GLN A 109 -4.00 -10.86 -14.30
CA GLN A 109 -5.02 -11.80 -13.79
C GLN A 109 -5.07 -11.81 -12.26
N GLY A 110 -3.95 -11.56 -11.59
CA GLY A 110 -3.89 -11.69 -10.14
C GLY A 110 -2.57 -11.20 -9.57
N VAL A 111 -2.51 -11.18 -8.26
CA VAL A 111 -1.31 -10.78 -7.51
C VAL A 111 -1.09 -11.69 -6.33
N ARG A 112 0.14 -11.80 -5.86
CA ARG A 112 0.46 -12.53 -4.63
C ARG A 112 1.29 -11.69 -3.68
N PHE A 113 0.99 -11.81 -2.40
CA PHE A 113 1.74 -11.18 -1.32
C PHE A 113 2.30 -12.27 -0.42
N TYR A 114 3.60 -12.24 -0.11
CA TYR A 114 4.13 -13.12 0.92
C TYR A 114 3.78 -12.55 2.30
N VAL A 115 2.77 -13.12 2.94
CA VAL A 115 2.27 -12.69 4.24
C VAL A 115 2.96 -13.48 5.36
N LYS A 116 3.44 -12.78 6.39
CA LYS A 116 4.01 -13.41 7.58
C LYS A 116 3.46 -12.78 8.86
N PRO A 117 3.49 -13.49 10.00
CA PRO A 117 3.16 -12.90 11.28
C PRO A 117 4.02 -11.66 11.51
N ASN A 118 3.39 -10.59 11.95
CA ASN A 118 4.14 -9.44 12.41
C ASN A 118 4.82 -9.79 13.73
N HIS A 119 6.14 -9.55 13.80
CA HIS A 119 6.96 -9.87 14.97
C HIS A 119 6.42 -9.28 16.28
N ASN A 120 5.74 -8.14 16.20
CA ASN A 120 5.18 -7.45 17.36
C ASN A 120 3.72 -7.83 17.67
N CYS A 121 3.06 -8.61 16.80
CA CYS A 121 1.62 -8.88 16.88
C CYS A 121 1.20 -10.34 16.86
N GLY A 122 2.16 -11.27 16.96
CA GLY A 122 1.88 -12.70 17.04
C GLY A 122 1.16 -13.28 15.80
N LYS A 123 0.71 -14.53 15.88
CA LYS A 123 0.18 -15.28 14.72
C LYS A 123 -1.15 -14.76 14.18
N ASN A 124 -2.00 -14.16 15.03
CA ASN A 124 -3.32 -13.67 14.62
C ASN A 124 -3.23 -12.48 13.66
N SER A 125 -2.11 -11.76 13.65
CA SER A 125 -1.84 -10.66 12.74
C SER A 125 -1.95 -11.02 11.26
N VAL A 126 -1.70 -12.28 10.89
CA VAL A 126 -1.79 -12.79 9.52
C VAL A 126 -3.18 -12.60 8.91
N ARG A 127 -4.23 -12.71 9.74
CA ARG A 127 -5.63 -12.63 9.31
C ARG A 127 -6.17 -11.21 9.27
N ALA A 128 -5.34 -10.20 9.56
CA ALA A 128 -5.78 -8.82 9.48
C ALA A 128 -6.10 -8.46 8.02
N PRO A 129 -7.27 -7.85 7.75
CA PRO A 129 -7.59 -7.40 6.41
C PRO A 129 -6.62 -6.31 5.93
N PHE A 130 -6.29 -6.37 4.65
CA PHE A 130 -5.54 -5.33 3.95
C PHE A 130 -6.17 -5.07 2.59
N ARG A 131 -5.87 -3.89 2.03
CA ARG A 131 -6.33 -3.51 0.70
C ARG A 131 -5.23 -3.73 -0.32
N VAL A 132 -5.63 -4.31 -1.46
CA VAL A 132 -4.81 -4.39 -2.66
C VAL A 132 -5.01 -3.13 -3.48
N ARG A 133 -3.92 -2.50 -3.89
CA ARG A 133 -3.92 -1.35 -4.81
C ARG A 133 -3.04 -1.66 -6.00
N LEU A 134 -3.46 -1.26 -7.19
CA LEU A 134 -2.61 -1.30 -8.38
C LEU A 134 -2.50 0.12 -8.92
N TYR A 135 -1.28 0.57 -9.18
CA TYR A 135 -1.05 1.89 -9.77
C TYR A 135 -0.25 1.76 -11.06
N ALA A 136 -0.52 2.63 -12.04
CA ALA A 136 0.42 2.85 -13.12
C ALA A 136 1.70 3.50 -12.58
N ALA A 137 2.83 3.22 -13.22
CA ALA A 137 4.11 3.87 -12.94
C ALA A 137 4.26 5.20 -13.71
N ASP A 138 3.22 6.02 -13.69
CA ASP A 138 3.09 7.31 -14.38
C ASP A 138 3.18 8.51 -13.43
N GLY A 139 3.54 8.29 -12.17
CA GLY A 139 3.79 9.35 -11.19
C GLY A 139 5.15 10.03 -11.37
N PRO A 140 5.40 11.11 -10.61
CA PRO A 140 6.68 11.83 -10.66
C PRO A 140 7.87 10.90 -10.43
N ALA A 141 8.91 11.02 -11.27
CA ALA A 141 10.10 10.16 -11.23
C ALA A 141 9.80 8.65 -11.31
N GLY A 142 8.70 8.26 -11.98
CA GLY A 142 8.28 6.87 -12.13
C GLY A 142 7.59 6.28 -10.91
N ALA A 143 7.26 7.11 -9.91
CA ALA A 143 6.51 6.70 -8.73
C ALA A 143 5.10 6.17 -9.07
N PRO A 144 4.41 5.49 -8.14
CA PRO A 144 2.99 5.17 -8.30
C PRO A 144 2.15 6.43 -8.55
N GLY A 145 1.37 6.43 -9.63
CA GLY A 145 0.50 7.53 -10.04
C GLY A 145 -0.97 7.12 -10.08
N THR A 146 -1.49 6.87 -11.29
CA THR A 146 -2.91 6.56 -11.54
C THR A 146 -3.31 5.24 -10.89
N ASP A 147 -4.39 5.24 -10.10
CA ASP A 147 -4.99 4.02 -9.54
C ASP A 147 -5.75 3.24 -10.62
N LEU A 148 -5.38 1.98 -10.84
CA LEU A 148 -5.91 1.13 -11.89
C LEU A 148 -7.16 0.36 -11.45
N LEU A 149 -7.35 0.17 -10.14
CA LEU A 149 -8.53 -0.52 -9.63
C LEU A 149 -9.68 0.47 -9.48
N THR A 150 -10.84 0.13 -10.03
CA THR A 150 -12.07 0.95 -9.90
C THR A 150 -12.91 0.57 -8.68
N ALA A 151 -12.61 -0.56 -8.02
CA ALA A 151 -13.28 -1.03 -6.81
C ALA A 151 -12.29 -1.48 -5.74
N SER A 152 -12.71 -1.39 -4.47
CA SER A 152 -11.83 -1.70 -3.34
C SER A 152 -11.67 -3.21 -3.24
N VAL A 153 -10.42 -3.68 -3.35
CA VAL A 153 -10.09 -5.10 -3.17
C VAL A 153 -9.56 -5.29 -1.76
N LEU A 154 -10.44 -5.66 -0.83
CA LEU A 154 -10.07 -6.05 0.53
C LEU A 154 -9.87 -7.56 0.58
N THR A 155 -8.83 -7.99 1.27
CA THR A 155 -8.52 -9.41 1.44
C THR A 155 -7.81 -9.65 2.76
N ALA A 156 -7.78 -10.90 3.21
CA ALA A 156 -7.04 -11.33 4.38
C ALA A 156 -6.44 -12.70 4.11
N ALA A 157 -5.21 -12.92 4.55
CA ALA A 157 -4.59 -14.23 4.45
C ALA A 157 -5.13 -15.16 5.54
N SER A 158 -5.40 -16.42 5.20
CA SER A 158 -5.81 -17.42 6.19
C SER A 158 -4.63 -17.94 7.03
N ARG A 159 -3.42 -17.94 6.44
CA ARG A 159 -2.17 -18.41 7.04
C ARG A 159 -0.96 -17.68 6.44
N ALA A 160 0.19 -17.83 7.08
CA ALA A 160 1.45 -17.30 6.56
C ALA A 160 1.85 -18.02 5.26
N GLY A 161 2.52 -17.30 4.38
CA GLY A 161 2.95 -17.76 3.06
C GLY A 161 2.45 -16.85 1.94
N TRP A 162 2.54 -17.34 0.71
CA TRP A 162 1.98 -16.65 -0.45
C TRP A 162 0.45 -16.63 -0.37
N HIS A 163 -0.10 -15.42 -0.34
CA HIS A 163 -1.53 -15.15 -0.42
C HIS A 163 -1.86 -14.59 -1.80
N GLU A 164 -2.69 -15.30 -2.54
CA GLU A 164 -3.12 -14.92 -3.89
C GLU A 164 -4.44 -14.15 -3.87
N VAL A 165 -4.53 -13.17 -4.76
CA VAL A 165 -5.73 -12.37 -4.96
C VAL A 165 -6.05 -12.39 -6.45
N ASP A 166 -7.21 -12.94 -6.79
CA ASP A 166 -7.76 -12.93 -8.14
C ASP A 166 -8.23 -11.52 -8.50
N LEU A 167 -7.73 -11.02 -9.63
CA LEU A 167 -8.06 -9.73 -10.22
C LEU A 167 -8.62 -9.85 -11.64
N LEU A 168 -8.85 -11.07 -12.15
CA LEU A 168 -9.24 -11.30 -13.53
C LEU A 168 -10.54 -10.57 -13.89
N ARG A 169 -11.47 -10.47 -12.93
CA ARG A 169 -12.73 -9.72 -13.09
C ARG A 169 -12.56 -8.25 -13.44
N TYR A 170 -11.38 -7.67 -13.19
CA TYR A 170 -11.09 -6.26 -13.46
C TYR A 170 -10.52 -6.02 -14.87
N GLN A 171 -10.15 -7.08 -15.59
CA GLN A 171 -9.64 -6.99 -16.97
C GLN A 171 -8.55 -5.92 -17.14
N LEU A 172 -7.61 -5.88 -16.19
CA LEU A 172 -6.61 -4.82 -16.10
C LEU A 172 -5.51 -5.02 -17.15
N PRO A 173 -5.39 -4.16 -18.17
CA PRO A 173 -4.26 -4.24 -19.09
C PRO A 173 -2.96 -3.92 -18.37
N VAL A 174 -1.87 -4.59 -18.76
CA VAL A 174 -0.52 -4.23 -18.30
C VAL A 174 -0.17 -2.82 -18.83
N PRO A 175 0.06 -1.81 -17.97
CA PRO A 175 0.37 -0.47 -18.44
C PRO A 175 1.72 -0.40 -19.14
N THR A 176 1.81 0.41 -20.19
CA THR A 176 3.05 0.63 -20.97
C THR A 176 4.13 1.36 -20.18
N SER A 177 3.79 2.07 -19.11
CA SER A 177 4.73 2.68 -18.18
C SER A 177 5.27 1.71 -17.13
N GLY A 178 4.74 0.48 -17.07
CA GLY A 178 4.89 -0.40 -15.92
C GLY A 178 3.85 -0.10 -14.84
N PHE A 179 3.88 -0.88 -13.77
CA PHE A 179 2.85 -0.79 -12.74
C PHE A 179 3.38 -1.18 -11.36
N TYR A 180 2.58 -0.86 -10.35
CA TYR A 180 2.84 -1.16 -8.97
C TYR A 180 1.76 -2.06 -8.42
N VAL A 181 2.16 -3.10 -7.70
CA VAL A 181 1.24 -3.88 -6.84
C VAL A 181 1.54 -3.51 -5.40
N VAL A 182 0.51 -3.16 -4.65
CA VAL A 182 0.65 -2.50 -3.34
C VAL A 182 -0.24 -3.18 -2.31
N MET A 183 0.33 -3.42 -1.13
CA MET A 183 -0.40 -3.73 0.09
C MET A 183 -0.60 -2.44 0.88
N GLU A 184 -1.86 -2.12 1.18
CA GLU A 184 -2.26 -1.04 2.07
C GLU A 184 -2.81 -1.63 3.37
N TRP A 185 -2.18 -1.31 4.50
CA TRP A 185 -2.73 -1.64 5.81
C TRP A 185 -3.82 -0.64 6.18
N LEU A 186 -4.96 -1.17 6.63
CA LEU A 186 -6.12 -0.39 7.04
C LEU A 186 -6.46 -0.72 8.47
N TYR A 187 -6.55 0.28 9.34
CA TYR A 187 -7.02 0.08 10.69
C TYR A 187 -8.54 -0.16 10.66
N MET A 188 -8.96 -1.42 10.79
CA MET A 188 -10.37 -1.81 10.75
C MET A 188 -10.86 -2.33 12.10
N ASP A 189 -10.03 -3.12 12.77
CA ASP A 189 -10.37 -3.77 14.03
C ASP A 189 -9.19 -3.76 15.00
N GLY A 190 -9.40 -3.24 16.20
CA GLY A 190 -8.41 -3.19 17.26
C GLY A 190 -7.85 -4.57 17.64
N ALA A 191 -8.56 -5.67 17.36
CA ALA A 191 -8.11 -7.05 17.61
C ALA A 191 -6.86 -7.46 16.82
N PHE A 192 -6.54 -6.76 15.73
CA PHE A 192 -5.31 -6.96 14.96
C PHE A 192 -4.17 -6.00 15.35
N GLY A 193 -4.40 -5.20 16.39
CA GLY A 193 -3.48 -4.20 16.90
C GLY A 193 -2.71 -4.66 18.12
N CYS A 194 -1.43 -4.28 18.22
CA CYS A 194 -0.61 -4.63 19.38
C CYS A 194 0.36 -3.51 19.72
N ASP A 195 0.37 -3.17 21.01
CA ASP A 195 1.35 -2.29 21.60
C ASP A 195 2.61 -3.09 21.92
N TYR A 196 3.77 -2.52 21.62
CA TYR A 196 5.07 -3.14 21.90
C TYR A 196 6.03 -2.11 22.46
N THR A 197 7.04 -2.55 23.19
CA THR A 197 8.11 -1.66 23.67
C THR A 197 9.38 -1.88 22.87
N TYR A 198 10.06 -0.80 22.50
CA TYR A 198 11.35 -0.85 21.84
C TYR A 198 12.31 0.15 22.48
N THR A 199 13.60 -0.11 22.35
CA THR A 199 14.66 0.81 22.81
C THR A 199 15.35 1.36 21.58
N VAL A 200 15.48 2.69 21.51
CA VAL A 200 16.29 3.32 20.47
C VAL A 200 17.75 3.18 20.86
N MET A 201 18.61 2.83 19.90
CA MET A 201 20.07 2.83 20.08
C MET A 201 20.55 4.12 20.76
N GLY A 202 21.28 3.98 21.86
CA GLY A 202 21.80 5.12 22.63
C GLY A 202 20.81 5.73 23.64
N GLU A 203 19.53 5.34 23.62
CA GLU A 203 18.56 5.74 24.63
C GLU A 203 18.39 4.65 25.69
N LYS A 204 18.42 5.02 26.98
CA LYS A 204 18.15 4.09 28.09
C LYS A 204 16.65 3.88 28.33
N LYS A 205 15.80 4.79 27.87
CA LYS A 205 14.35 4.72 28.06
C LYS A 205 13.70 3.86 26.97
N LYS A 206 12.84 2.94 27.40
CA LYS A 206 11.95 2.21 26.50
C LYS A 206 10.88 3.17 25.96
N LYS A 207 10.63 3.09 24.65
CA LYS A 207 9.50 3.74 23.99
C LYS A 207 8.42 2.70 23.71
N THR A 208 7.18 3.15 23.65
CA THR A 208 6.06 2.35 23.18
C THR A 208 5.86 2.60 21.68
N GLY A 209 5.61 1.52 20.95
CA GLY A 209 5.25 1.53 19.54
C GLY A 209 3.94 0.78 19.35
N TYR A 210 3.32 1.03 18.21
CA TYR A 210 2.08 0.37 17.83
C TYR A 210 2.25 -0.34 16.48
N ALA A 211 1.89 -1.61 16.44
CA ALA A 211 1.88 -2.44 15.24
C ALA A 211 0.44 -2.87 14.92
N TYR A 212 0.15 -3.05 13.64
CA TYR A 212 -1.15 -3.52 13.18
C TYR A 212 -1.02 -4.51 12.04
N GLY A 213 -1.74 -5.62 12.17
CA GLY A 213 -1.83 -6.65 11.15
C GLY A 213 -0.50 -7.29 10.80
N GLN A 214 -0.52 -8.02 9.70
CA GLN A 214 0.58 -8.86 9.21
C GLN A 214 1.80 -8.05 8.80
N SER A 215 2.92 -8.75 8.62
CA SER A 215 4.07 -8.22 7.89
C SER A 215 4.06 -8.73 6.45
N LEU A 216 4.35 -7.84 5.52
CA LEU A 216 4.69 -8.17 4.15
C LEU A 216 6.15 -8.63 4.10
N GLY A 217 6.41 -9.82 3.56
CA GLY A 217 7.74 -10.37 3.43
C GLY A 217 8.68 -9.46 2.65
N GLY A 218 9.93 -9.42 3.10
CA GLY A 218 11.03 -8.80 2.37
C GLY A 218 12.00 -9.87 1.88
N TYR A 219 12.64 -9.66 0.74
CA TYR A 219 13.77 -10.47 0.30
C TYR A 219 14.94 -9.56 -0.08
N TYR A 220 16.15 -10.08 0.06
CA TYR A 220 17.35 -9.34 -0.29
C TYR A 220 17.53 -9.28 -1.82
N ASN A 221 17.90 -8.12 -2.33
CA ASN A 221 18.37 -7.97 -3.71
C ASN A 221 19.46 -6.89 -3.78
N ALA A 222 20.31 -6.96 -4.80
CA ALA A 222 21.22 -5.86 -5.10
C ALA A 222 20.43 -4.58 -5.43
N PRO A 223 20.93 -3.38 -5.05
CA PRO A 223 20.34 -2.10 -5.43
C PRO A 223 20.24 -1.95 -6.96
N PRO A 224 19.29 -1.14 -7.48
CA PRO A 224 18.32 -0.33 -6.74
C PRO A 224 17.10 -1.12 -6.26
N SER A 225 16.40 -0.60 -5.25
CA SER A 225 15.13 -1.16 -4.81
C SER A 225 14.03 -0.94 -5.84
N VAL A 226 13.23 -1.96 -6.09
CA VAL A 226 11.95 -1.86 -6.79
C VAL A 226 10.79 -1.63 -5.83
N THR A 227 11.07 -1.47 -4.53
CA THR A 227 10.04 -1.25 -3.50
C THR A 227 9.84 0.22 -3.23
N TRP A 228 8.58 0.60 -3.12
CA TRP A 228 8.14 1.96 -2.84
C TRP A 228 7.20 1.96 -1.66
N TYR A 229 7.19 3.04 -0.89
CA TYR A 229 6.26 3.17 0.24
C TYR A 229 5.62 4.56 0.29
N LEU A 230 4.43 4.59 0.87
CA LEU A 230 3.68 5.80 1.20
C LEU A 230 3.38 5.74 2.69
N THR A 231 3.83 6.75 3.43
CA THR A 231 3.60 6.88 4.87
C THR A 231 2.93 8.21 5.18
N ALA A 232 2.32 8.30 6.37
CA ALA A 232 1.75 9.55 6.85
C ALA A 232 2.81 10.67 6.83
N GLY A 233 2.51 11.76 6.13
CA GLY A 233 3.38 12.94 6.03
C GLY A 233 4.36 12.94 4.85
N HIS A 234 4.53 11.82 4.13
CA HIS A 234 5.49 11.74 3.01
C HIS A 234 4.80 11.26 1.72
N PRO A 235 5.17 11.81 0.55
CA PRO A 235 4.73 11.27 -0.73
C PRO A 235 5.36 9.90 -0.98
N TRP A 236 5.03 9.28 -2.12
CA TRP A 236 5.68 8.05 -2.56
C TRP A 236 7.20 8.23 -2.60
N GLN A 237 7.93 7.28 -1.99
CA GLN A 237 9.38 7.27 -1.96
C GLN A 237 9.91 5.87 -2.28
N PRO A 238 11.04 5.77 -3.02
CA PRO A 238 11.73 4.50 -3.19
C PRO A 238 12.35 4.07 -1.86
N PHE A 239 12.34 2.76 -1.60
CA PHE A 239 12.97 2.21 -0.42
C PHE A 239 14.49 2.12 -0.63
N THR A 240 15.27 2.98 0.02
CA THR A 240 16.71 3.08 -0.29
C THR A 240 17.60 2.23 0.61
N HIS A 241 17.24 2.02 1.88
CA HIS A 241 17.93 1.13 2.82
C HIS A 241 17.15 1.05 4.14
N ARG A 242 17.36 -0.02 4.94
CA ARG A 242 16.83 -0.12 6.30
C ARG A 242 17.98 -0.04 7.30
N VAL A 243 18.19 1.12 7.91
CA VAL A 243 19.00 1.16 9.14
C VAL A 243 18.14 0.60 10.26
N ILE A 244 18.41 -0.65 10.67
CA ILE A 244 17.80 -1.22 11.88
C ILE A 244 18.72 -0.85 13.06
N PRO A 245 18.26 -0.05 14.03
CA PRO A 245 19.06 0.30 15.20
C PRO A 245 19.57 -0.97 15.91
N GLY A 246 20.88 -1.11 16.05
CA GLY A 246 21.52 -2.24 16.75
C GLY A 246 21.86 -3.45 15.87
N ILE A 247 21.61 -3.37 14.56
CA ILE A 247 22.13 -4.33 13.57
C ILE A 247 23.12 -3.56 12.69
N ALA A 248 24.32 -4.12 12.49
CA ALA A 248 25.30 -3.51 11.58
C ALA A 248 24.64 -3.25 10.22
N ASP A 249 24.66 -1.99 9.78
CA ASP A 249 24.17 -1.62 8.47
C ASP A 249 25.13 -2.20 7.43
N LYS A 250 24.67 -3.24 6.75
CA LYS A 250 25.42 -3.89 5.67
C LYS A 250 25.11 -3.26 4.31
N GLY A 251 24.35 -2.16 4.25
CA GLY A 251 23.86 -1.57 3.00
C GLY A 251 22.84 -2.47 2.28
N GLU A 252 22.18 -3.38 3.00
CA GLU A 252 21.28 -4.36 2.40
C GLU A 252 19.94 -3.71 2.02
N VAL A 253 19.60 -3.78 0.73
CA VAL A 253 18.30 -3.34 0.20
C VAL A 253 17.35 -4.53 0.17
N HIS A 254 16.23 -4.39 0.87
CA HIS A 254 15.16 -5.38 0.84
C HIS A 254 14.03 -4.94 -0.08
N ASN A 255 13.53 -5.87 -0.87
CA ASN A 255 12.38 -5.67 -1.71
C ASN A 255 11.16 -6.40 -1.17
N ALA A 256 9.98 -5.81 -1.36
CA ALA A 256 8.70 -6.41 -1.07
C ALA A 256 8.52 -7.70 -1.88
N ALA A 257 8.20 -8.79 -1.17
CA ALA A 257 7.86 -10.09 -1.73
C ALA A 257 6.42 -10.06 -2.25
N ILE A 258 6.28 -9.44 -3.43
CA ILE A 258 5.03 -9.29 -4.16
C ILE A 258 5.23 -9.86 -5.56
N GLN A 259 4.24 -10.61 -6.05
CA GLN A 259 4.19 -11.12 -7.41
C GLN A 259 2.98 -10.56 -8.16
N ALA A 260 3.11 -10.48 -9.48
CA ALA A 260 2.01 -10.24 -10.40
C ALA A 260 1.86 -11.45 -11.32
N ILE A 261 0.62 -11.85 -11.58
CA ILE A 261 0.26 -12.94 -12.49
C ILE A 261 -0.34 -12.29 -13.73
N ILE A 262 0.32 -12.48 -14.86
CA ILE A 262 -0.04 -11.86 -16.13
C ILE A 262 -0.34 -12.94 -17.15
N GLN A 263 -1.43 -12.79 -17.90
CA GLN A 263 -1.64 -13.50 -19.14
C GLN A 263 -1.16 -12.61 -20.28
N PRO A 264 -0.06 -12.96 -20.97
CA PRO A 264 0.38 -12.24 -22.17
C PRO A 264 -0.70 -12.30 -23.26
N ASP A 265 -0.69 -11.31 -24.15
CA ASP A 265 -1.46 -11.35 -25.41
C ASP A 265 -1.01 -12.49 -26.33
#